data_AF-A0A147E8U9-F1
#
_entry.id   AF-A0A147E8U9-F1
#
_cell.length_a   1.000
_cell.length_b   1.000
_cell.length_c   1.000
_cell.angle_alpha   90.00
_cell.angle_beta   90.00
_cell.angle_gamma   90.00
#
_symmetry.space_group_name_H-M   'P 1'
#
loop_
_entity.id
_entity.type
_entity.pdbx_description
1 polymer ?
#
loop_
_entity_poly.entity_id
_entity_poly.type
_entity_poly.pdbx_seq_one_letter_code
_entity_poly.pdbx_strand_id
1 'polypeptide(L)'
;MHTSFPLATGSQLGYQQEQVDRFLEEARSAYEGAAEGDAMTSETVRRRAFAVKRGGYAPRYVDAAMDRLEEVFYERERRARVRAAGEEAWWDETRQLLSEVRGRINRPRGKRFRRRGLFATGYRRSQVDAFLDRVSEMFERRELA
;
A
#
# COMPACT_ATOMS: atom_id res chain seq x y z
N MET A 1 2.89 -5.32 24.66
CA MET A 1 2.81 -6.76 24.37
C MET A 1 2.92 -6.95 22.86
N HIS A 2 3.96 -7.63 22.37
CA HIS A 2 4.00 -8.04 20.97
C HIS A 2 3.01 -9.18 20.80
N THR A 3 1.81 -8.89 20.29
CA THR A 3 0.93 -9.93 19.76
C THR A 3 1.66 -10.54 18.56
N SER A 4 2.34 -11.65 18.79
CA SER A 4 3.00 -12.41 17.71
C SER A 4 1.94 -12.86 16.73
N PHE A 5 2.19 -12.67 15.43
CA PHE A 5 1.26 -13.10 14.40
C PHE A 5 1.15 -14.63 14.37
N PRO A 6 -0.02 -15.17 13.98
CA PRO A 6 -0.14 -16.60 13.71
C PRO A 6 0.88 -17.05 12.66
N LEU A 7 1.44 -18.25 12.84
CA LEU A 7 2.36 -18.85 11.86
C LEU A 7 1.59 -19.36 10.63
N ALA A 8 2.26 -19.37 9.48
CA ALA A 8 1.79 -20.06 8.30
C ALA A 8 1.69 -21.58 8.58
N THR A 9 0.60 -22.21 8.15
CA THR A 9 0.33 -23.62 8.44
C THR A 9 0.70 -24.53 7.26
N GLY A 10 1.00 -25.79 7.58
CA GLY A 10 1.29 -26.83 6.58
C GLY A 10 2.52 -26.50 5.73
N SER A 11 2.36 -26.58 4.40
CA SER A 11 3.42 -26.32 3.43
C SER A 11 3.50 -24.86 2.95
N GLN A 12 2.63 -23.97 3.46
CA GLN A 12 2.63 -22.58 3.06
C GLN A 12 3.86 -21.84 3.59
N LEU A 13 4.45 -21.00 2.74
CA LEU A 13 5.51 -20.08 3.18
C LEU A 13 4.87 -18.88 3.89
N GLY A 14 5.49 -18.48 5.00
CA GLY A 14 5.14 -17.26 5.72
C GLY A 14 6.23 -16.22 5.59
N TYR A 15 5.95 -14.97 5.99
CA TYR A 15 6.98 -13.94 6.03
C TYR A 15 7.99 -14.22 7.13
N GLN A 16 9.24 -13.83 6.88
CA GLN A 16 10.34 -13.94 7.83
C GLN A 16 10.04 -13.07 9.06
N GLN A 17 9.83 -13.74 10.19
CA GLN A 17 9.41 -13.14 11.45
C GLN A 17 10.37 -12.03 11.88
N GLU A 18 11.68 -12.27 11.77
CA GLU A 18 12.72 -11.33 12.19
C GLU A 18 12.70 -10.03 11.35
N GLN A 19 12.25 -10.09 10.09
CA GLN A 19 12.09 -8.88 9.27
C GLN A 19 10.81 -8.12 9.60
N VAL A 20 9.73 -8.86 9.88
CA VAL A 20 8.44 -8.27 10.26
C VAL A 20 8.57 -7.58 11.62
N ASP A 21 9.11 -8.28 12.62
CA ASP A 21 9.21 -7.78 13.99
C ASP A 21 10.09 -6.54 14.07
N ARG A 22 11.26 -6.56 13.42
CA ARG A 22 12.14 -5.38 13.31
C ARG A 22 11.45 -4.19 12.65
N PHE A 23 10.73 -4.42 11.55
CA PHE A 23 10.04 -3.33 10.86
C PHE A 23 8.93 -2.73 11.74
N LEU A 24 8.19 -3.54 12.49
CA LEU A 24 7.17 -3.05 13.41
C LEU A 24 7.76 -2.28 14.59
N GLU A 25 8.96 -2.65 15.03
CA GLU A 25 9.72 -1.89 16.03
C GLU A 25 10.17 -0.53 15.47
N GLU A 26 10.77 -0.50 14.28
CA GLU A 26 11.13 0.73 13.56
C GLU A 26 9.91 1.66 13.39
N ALA A 27 8.77 1.09 12.98
CA ALA A 27 7.53 1.84 12.84
C ALA A 27 6.99 2.39 14.16
N ARG A 28 7.09 1.62 15.26
CA ARG A 28 6.71 2.09 16.60
C ARG A 28 7.58 3.26 17.03
N SER A 29 8.91 3.15 16.91
CA SER A 29 9.83 4.22 17.27
C SER A 29 9.60 5.50 16.45
N ALA A 30 9.29 5.36 15.16
CA ALA A 30 8.95 6.48 14.29
C ALA A 30 7.58 7.11 14.63
N TYR A 31 6.64 6.35 15.19
CA TYR A 31 5.35 6.85 15.66
C TYR A 31 5.47 7.58 17.00
N GLU A 32 6.26 7.05 17.94
CA GLU A 32 6.50 7.61 19.27
C GLU A 32 7.41 8.86 19.25
N GLY A 33 7.95 9.23 18.09
CA GLY A 33 8.79 10.42 17.93
C GLY A 33 10.21 10.24 18.48
N ALA A 34 10.63 9.01 18.76
CA ALA A 34 11.95 8.70 19.31
C ALA A 34 13.05 8.63 18.24
N ALA A 35 12.71 8.64 16.96
CA ALA A 35 13.66 8.60 15.85
C ALA A 35 13.97 10.01 15.32
N GLU A 36 15.17 10.53 15.62
CA GLU A 36 15.76 11.67 14.90
C GLU A 36 16.30 11.18 13.54
N GLY A 37 15.44 11.19 12.52
CA GLY A 37 15.75 10.70 11.18
C GLY A 37 14.54 10.72 10.26
N ASP A 38 14.74 10.36 8.98
CA ASP A 38 13.71 10.36 7.93
C ASP A 38 12.46 9.63 8.43
N ALA A 39 11.40 10.40 8.70
CA ALA A 39 10.24 9.91 9.43
C ALA A 39 9.55 8.82 8.58
N MET A 40 9.25 7.67 9.18
CA MET A 40 8.47 6.62 8.51
C MET A 40 7.21 7.21 7.86
N THR A 41 7.03 6.96 6.56
CA THR A 41 5.89 7.39 5.75
C THR A 41 5.04 6.20 5.32
N SER A 42 3.80 6.45 4.95
CA SER A 42 2.88 5.50 4.32
C SER A 42 3.49 4.87 3.06
N GLU A 43 4.27 5.62 2.28
CA GLU A 43 4.99 5.11 1.12
C GLU A 43 6.07 4.07 1.51
N THR A 44 6.81 4.32 2.59
CA THR A 44 7.79 3.36 3.12
C THR A 44 7.13 2.08 3.60
N VAL A 45 5.97 2.18 4.28
CA VAL A 45 5.18 1.01 4.69
C VAL A 45 4.71 0.22 3.46
N ARG A 46 4.10 0.91 2.47
CA ARG A 46 3.55 0.28 1.25
C ARG A 46 4.61 -0.42 0.40
N ARG A 47 5.83 0.11 0.36
CA ARG A 47 6.93 -0.49 -0.40
C ARG A 47 7.65 -1.61 0.33
N ARG A 48 7.35 -1.82 1.61
CA ARG A 48 8.04 -2.84 2.40
C ARG A 48 7.71 -4.23 1.87
N ALA A 49 8.74 -5.02 1.65
CA ALA A 49 8.63 -6.42 1.29
C ALA A 49 9.39 -7.27 2.30
N PHE A 50 8.83 -8.44 2.62
CA PHE A 50 9.44 -9.40 3.52
C PHE A 50 9.87 -10.64 2.76
N ALA A 51 11.03 -11.18 3.10
CA ALA A 51 11.44 -12.50 2.65
C ALA A 51 10.45 -13.56 3.15
N VAL A 52 10.28 -14.65 2.40
CA VAL A 52 9.40 -15.76 2.78
C VAL A 52 10.21 -16.96 3.27
N LYS A 53 9.75 -17.62 4.34
CA LYS A 53 10.34 -18.84 4.91
C LYS A 53 9.28 -19.84 5.36
N ARG A 54 9.65 -21.12 5.44
CA ARG A 54 8.80 -22.14 6.10
C ARG A 54 8.69 -21.83 7.59
N GLY A 55 7.49 -21.93 8.15
CA GLY A 55 7.22 -21.57 9.54
C GLY A 55 7.31 -20.06 9.82
N GLY A 56 7.25 -19.21 8.80
CA GLY A 56 7.14 -17.76 8.98
C GLY A 56 5.74 -17.31 9.42
N TYR A 57 5.55 -16.01 9.65
CA TYR A 57 4.23 -15.46 9.95
C TYR A 57 3.29 -15.58 8.76
N ALA A 58 2.03 -15.91 9.03
CA ALA A 58 1.02 -16.04 7.99
C ALA A 58 0.79 -14.68 7.30
N PRO A 59 1.05 -14.57 5.97
CA PRO A 59 1.06 -13.31 5.25
C PRO A 59 -0.22 -12.49 5.46
N ARG A 60 -1.38 -13.16 5.41
CA ARG A 60 -2.70 -12.54 5.61
C ARG A 60 -2.82 -11.66 6.85
N TYR A 61 -2.20 -12.02 7.97
CA TYR A 61 -2.31 -11.24 9.21
C TYR A 61 -1.28 -10.12 9.27
N VAL A 62 -0.10 -10.36 8.71
CA VAL A 62 0.95 -9.34 8.60
C VAL A 62 0.49 -8.25 7.64
N ASP A 63 0.00 -8.62 6.45
CA ASP A 63 -0.51 -7.68 5.44
C ASP A 63 -1.64 -6.80 6.03
N ALA A 64 -2.60 -7.40 6.74
CA ALA A 64 -3.67 -6.65 7.41
C ALA A 64 -3.18 -5.72 8.54
N ALA A 65 -2.04 -6.02 9.17
CA ALA A 65 -1.41 -5.10 10.12
C ALA A 65 -0.64 -3.99 9.40
N MET A 66 0.03 -4.31 8.30
CA MET A 66 0.71 -3.34 7.44
C MET A 66 -0.28 -2.33 6.85
N ASP A 67 -1.46 -2.77 6.40
CA ASP A 67 -2.52 -1.90 5.90
C ASP A 67 -2.96 -0.87 6.95
N ARG A 68 -3.20 -1.33 8.19
CA ARG A 68 -3.57 -0.45 9.31
C ARG A 68 -2.44 0.52 9.67
N LEU A 69 -1.19 0.05 9.62
CA LEU A 69 -0.04 0.88 9.89
C LEU A 69 0.13 1.96 8.80
N GLU A 70 -0.05 1.59 7.53
CA GLU A 70 -0.02 2.52 6.40
C GLU A 70 -1.07 3.61 6.56
N GLU A 71 -2.31 3.25 6.92
CA GLU A 71 -3.40 4.19 7.17
C GLU A 71 -3.06 5.20 8.27
N VAL A 72 -2.47 4.76 9.38
CA VAL A 72 -2.05 5.63 10.48
C VAL A 72 -0.99 6.65 10.01
N PHE A 73 0.02 6.20 9.27
CA PHE A 73 1.04 7.12 8.75
C PHE A 73 0.47 8.07 7.69
N TYR A 74 -0.41 7.57 6.81
CA TYR A 74 -1.09 8.38 5.80
C TYR A 74 -1.88 9.51 6.44
N GLU A 75 -2.66 9.23 7.49
CA GLU A 75 -3.41 10.25 8.22
C GLU A 75 -2.49 11.28 8.90
N ARG A 76 -1.36 10.84 9.47
CA ARG A 76 -0.36 11.75 10.06
C ARG A 76 0.23 12.69 9.00
N GLU A 77 0.64 12.14 7.86
CA GLU A 77 1.19 12.91 6.73
C GLU A 77 0.17 13.88 6.16
N ARG A 78 -1.08 13.43 5.95
CA ARG A 78 -2.18 14.28 5.49
C ARG A 78 -2.39 15.45 6.43
N ARG A 79 -2.47 15.21 7.74
CA ARG A 79 -2.63 16.28 8.74
C ARG A 79 -1.44 17.24 8.73
N ALA A 80 -0.22 16.75 8.55
CA ALA A 80 0.97 17.60 8.46
C ALA A 80 0.95 18.47 7.20
N ARG A 81 0.60 17.91 6.03
CA ARG A 81 0.43 18.67 4.78
C ARG A 81 -0.67 19.72 4.87
N VAL A 82 -1.85 19.35 5.37
CA VAL A 82 -2.97 20.29 5.52
C VAL A 82 -2.60 21.45 6.45
N ARG A 83 -1.87 21.20 7.53
CA ARG A 83 -1.35 22.28 8.40
C ARG A 83 -0.33 23.19 7.70
N ALA A 84 0.50 22.64 6.82
CA ALA A 84 1.58 23.39 6.17
C ALA A 84 1.12 24.18 4.94
N ALA A 85 0.27 23.58 4.09
CA ALA A 85 -0.12 24.11 2.78
C ALA A 85 -1.59 24.54 2.68
N GLY A 86 -2.39 24.27 3.73
CA GLY A 86 -3.84 24.50 3.71
C GLY A 86 -4.61 23.35 3.07
N GLU A 87 -5.92 23.33 3.32
CA GLU A 87 -6.81 22.27 2.85
C GLU A 87 -7.08 22.35 1.33
N GLU A 88 -7.12 23.56 0.78
CA GLU A 88 -7.39 23.79 -0.65
C GLU A 88 -6.29 23.20 -1.55
N ALA A 89 -5.02 23.44 -1.21
CA ALA A 89 -3.88 22.87 -1.95
C ALA A 89 -3.87 21.33 -1.92
N TRP A 90 -4.27 20.72 -0.81
CA TRP A 90 -4.42 19.27 -0.70
C TRP A 90 -5.53 18.73 -1.63
N TRP A 91 -6.67 19.42 -1.69
CA TRP A 91 -7.77 19.05 -2.58
C TRP A 91 -7.39 19.21 -4.06
N ASP A 92 -6.60 20.23 -4.41
CA ASP A 92 -6.08 20.41 -5.77
C ASP A 92 -5.17 19.26 -6.20
N GLU A 93 -4.20 18.90 -5.36
CA GLU A 93 -3.32 17.75 -5.60
C GLU A 93 -4.12 16.44 -5.73
N THR A 94 -5.09 16.23 -4.84
CA THR A 94 -5.96 15.05 -4.88
C THR A 94 -6.79 14.99 -6.17
N ARG A 95 -7.35 16.13 -6.61
CA ARG A 95 -8.10 16.21 -7.87
C ARG A 95 -7.22 15.94 -9.08
N GLN A 96 -6.00 16.47 -9.09
CA GLN A 96 -5.03 16.20 -10.14
C GLN A 96 -4.70 14.70 -10.22
N LEU A 97 -4.40 14.07 -9.08
CA LEU A 97 -4.12 12.64 -9.01
C LEU A 97 -5.31 11.80 -9.50
N LEU A 98 -6.53 12.15 -9.10
CA LEU A 98 -7.75 11.47 -9.56
C LEU A 98 -7.94 11.61 -11.08
N SER A 99 -7.69 12.79 -11.63
CA SER A 99 -7.74 13.04 -13.08
C SER A 99 -6.74 12.16 -13.82
N GLU A 100 -5.51 12.03 -13.32
CA GLU A 100 -4.50 11.16 -13.90
C GLU A 100 -4.90 9.68 -13.85
N VAL A 101 -5.43 9.22 -12.72
CA VAL A 101 -5.93 7.85 -12.55
C VAL A 101 -7.11 7.57 -13.48
N ARG A 102 -8.08 8.49 -13.59
CA ARG A 102 -9.23 8.34 -14.49
C ARG A 102 -8.78 8.32 -15.96
N GLY A 103 -7.88 9.22 -16.34
CA GLY A 103 -7.27 9.25 -17.67
C GLY A 103 -6.49 7.97 -18.00
N ARG A 104 -5.96 7.28 -16.98
CA ARG A 104 -5.31 5.97 -17.13
C ARG A 104 -6.31 4.83 -17.35
N ILE A 105 -7.38 4.78 -16.54
CA ILE A 105 -8.41 3.74 -16.57
C ILE A 105 -9.18 3.76 -17.90
N ASN A 106 -9.48 4.96 -18.42
CA ASN A 106 -10.24 5.16 -19.65
C ASN A 106 -9.49 4.77 -20.94
N ARG A 107 -8.22 4.37 -20.86
CA ARG A 107 -7.48 3.88 -22.02
C ARG A 107 -8.03 2.53 -22.48
N PRO A 108 -7.92 2.19 -23.78
CA PRO A 108 -8.31 0.88 -24.29
C PRO A 108 -7.67 -0.27 -23.50
N ARG A 109 -8.42 -1.38 -23.36
CA ARG A 109 -7.94 -2.60 -22.69
C ARG A 109 -6.58 -3.00 -23.24
N GLY A 110 -5.67 -3.36 -22.35
CA GLY A 110 -4.30 -3.76 -22.70
C GLY A 110 -3.38 -2.63 -23.17
N LYS A 111 -3.87 -1.38 -23.22
CA LYS A 111 -3.08 -0.15 -23.47
C LYS A 111 -3.07 0.79 -22.25
N ARG A 112 -3.68 0.39 -21.14
CA ARG A 112 -3.69 1.14 -19.87
C ARG A 112 -2.26 1.31 -19.33
N PHE A 113 -1.48 0.23 -19.27
CA PHE A 113 -0.07 0.24 -18.85
C PHE A 113 0.90 -0.19 -19.96
N ARG A 114 2.17 0.22 -19.84
CA ARG A 114 3.26 -0.24 -20.71
C ARG A 114 3.47 -1.74 -20.55
N ARG A 115 3.70 -2.44 -21.66
CA ARG A 115 4.05 -3.87 -21.64
C ARG A 115 5.47 -4.03 -21.11
N ARG A 116 5.67 -4.96 -20.18
CA ARG A 116 7.03 -5.35 -19.79
C ARG A 116 7.62 -6.35 -20.78
N GLY A 117 8.95 -6.45 -20.81
CA GLY A 117 9.67 -7.39 -21.66
C GLY A 117 9.30 -8.85 -21.40
N LEU A 118 9.63 -9.74 -22.34
CA LEU A 118 9.23 -11.16 -22.33
C LEU A 118 9.74 -11.95 -21.11
N PHE A 119 10.80 -11.49 -20.45
CA PHE A 119 11.43 -12.14 -19.30
C PHE A 119 11.14 -11.47 -17.95
N ALA A 120 10.15 -10.56 -17.90
CA ALA A 120 9.91 -9.76 -16.71
C ALA A 120 8.71 -10.29 -15.89
N THR A 121 8.92 -10.69 -14.63
CA THR A 121 7.87 -11.13 -13.66
C THR A 121 6.84 -10.07 -13.28
N GLY A 122 5.63 -10.10 -13.84
CA GLY A 122 4.60 -9.09 -13.55
C GLY A 122 3.18 -9.60 -13.69
N TYR A 123 2.22 -8.72 -13.42
CA TYR A 123 0.79 -9.05 -13.47
C TYR A 123 0.32 -9.40 -14.88
N ARG A 124 -0.63 -10.36 -14.97
CA ARG A 124 -1.28 -10.68 -16.25
C ARG A 124 -2.14 -9.51 -16.69
N ARG A 125 -1.91 -9.02 -17.91
CA ARG A 125 -2.59 -7.85 -18.45
C ARG A 125 -4.12 -7.94 -18.40
N SER A 126 -4.68 -9.10 -18.74
CA SER A 126 -6.13 -9.33 -18.67
C SER A 126 -6.69 -9.23 -17.24
N GLN A 127 -5.92 -9.67 -16.23
CA GLN A 127 -6.31 -9.53 -14.82
C GLN A 127 -6.23 -8.09 -14.35
N VAL A 128 -5.20 -7.35 -14.79
CA VAL A 128 -5.08 -5.91 -14.51
C VAL A 128 -6.24 -5.16 -15.16
N ASP A 129 -6.57 -5.46 -16.41
CA ASP A 129 -7.71 -4.84 -17.09
C ASP A 129 -9.02 -5.13 -16.35
N ALA A 130 -9.29 -6.39 -15.98
CA ALA A 130 -10.48 -6.76 -15.21
C ALA A 130 -10.55 -6.11 -13.82
N PHE A 131 -9.40 -5.89 -13.16
CA PHE A 131 -9.35 -5.11 -11.93
C PHE A 131 -9.72 -3.65 -12.16
N LEU A 132 -9.14 -3.01 -13.19
CA LEU A 132 -9.43 -1.62 -13.49
C LEU A 132 -10.86 -1.39 -13.96
N ASP A 133 -11.52 -2.36 -14.59
CA ASP A 133 -12.95 -2.25 -14.90
C ASP A 133 -13.79 -2.19 -13.62
N ARG A 134 -13.49 -3.04 -12.63
CA ARG A 134 -14.16 -3.02 -11.32
C ARG A 134 -13.95 -1.70 -10.58
N VAL A 135 -12.74 -1.13 -10.70
CA VAL A 135 -12.43 0.19 -10.14
C VAL A 135 -13.23 1.30 -10.87
N SER A 136 -13.34 1.24 -12.19
CA SER A 136 -14.17 2.18 -12.97
C SER A 136 -15.63 2.11 -12.53
N GLU A 137 -16.19 0.90 -12.44
CA GLU A 137 -17.57 0.68 -12.01
C GLU A 137 -17.81 1.14 -10.56
N MET A 138 -16.80 1.02 -9.69
CA MET A 138 -16.87 1.56 -8.33
C MET A 138 -16.91 3.09 -8.34
N PHE A 139 -16.09 3.76 -9.16
CA PHE A 139 -16.11 5.21 -9.27
C PHE A 139 -17.44 5.71 -9.83
N GLU A 140 -17.94 5.09 -10.89
CA GLU A 140 -19.25 5.44 -11.48
C GLU A 140 -20.40 5.29 -10.47
N ARG A 141 -20.35 4.24 -9.62
CA ARG A 141 -21.36 4.05 -8.55
C ARG A 141 -21.23 5.05 -7.41
N ARG A 142 -20.01 5.46 -7.05
CA ARG A 142 -19.77 6.42 -5.95
C ARG A 142 -19.95 7.88 -6.38
N GLU A 143 -19.92 8.20 -7.67
CA GLU A 143 -20.22 9.55 -8.20
C GLU A 143 -21.73 9.89 -8.20
N LEU A 144 -22.60 9.03 -7.65
CA LEU A 144 -24.06 9.24 -7.52
C LEU A 144 -24.54 9.46 -6.07
N ALA A 145 -23.66 9.80 -5.12
CA ALA A 145 -24.02 10.09 -3.74
C ALA A 145 -23.52 11.47 -3.29
#